data_AF-A0A0F9KI23-F1
#
_entry.id   AF-A0A0F9KI23-F1
#
_cell.length_a   1.000
_cell.length_b   1.000
_cell.length_c   1.000
_cell.angle_alpha   90.00
_cell.angle_beta   90.00
_cell.angle_gamma   90.00
#
_symmetry.space_group_name_H-M   'P 1'
#
loop_
_entity.id
_entity.type
_entity.pdbx_description
1 polymer ?
#
loop_
_entity_poly.entity_id
_entity_poly.type
_entity_poly.pdbx_seq_one_letter_code
_entity_poly.pdbx_strand_id
1 'polypeptide(L)'
;MSSIAFNDGGAATLVSPAPNPLKRFAGWTPDVVDVGVQETALGTGVAYQFLFRTDYVVSFDVPYLTQAEIAVALRLIRHLTGGGSCTVDTDDLSANSYTCRLREGTKPTLTLADRAMMEYTLHVELTNTAAAALIAEYR
;
A
#
# COMPACT_ATOMS: atom_id res chain seq x y z
N MET A 1 9.93 -8.45 -10.77
CA MET A 1 9.42 -7.11 -11.10
C MET A 1 8.31 -6.79 -10.12
N SER A 2 8.24 -5.59 -9.52
CA SER A 2 7.18 -5.34 -8.52
C SER A 2 5.83 -5.23 -9.20
N SER A 3 4.81 -5.87 -8.62
CA SER A 3 3.50 -5.98 -9.26
C SER A 3 2.34 -6.01 -8.26
N ILE A 4 1.16 -5.63 -8.73
CA ILE A 4 -0.09 -5.69 -7.98
C ILE A 4 -1.09 -6.50 -8.80
N ALA A 5 -1.41 -7.71 -8.36
CA ALA A 5 -2.42 -8.56 -8.98
C ALA A 5 -3.77 -8.44 -8.26
N PHE A 6 -4.87 -8.44 -9.01
CA PHE A 6 -6.22 -8.37 -8.45
C PHE A 6 -7.24 -9.04 -9.40
N ASN A 7 -8.44 -9.31 -8.87
CA ASN A 7 -9.54 -9.88 -9.65
C ASN A 7 -10.84 -9.12 -9.33
N ASP A 8 -11.24 -8.24 -10.24
CA ASP A 8 -12.45 -7.40 -10.17
C ASP A 8 -13.64 -7.99 -10.97
N GLY A 9 -13.58 -9.29 -11.29
CA GLY A 9 -14.42 -9.96 -12.29
C GLY A 9 -13.64 -10.43 -13.51
N GLY A 10 -12.42 -9.92 -13.69
CA GLY A 10 -11.39 -10.49 -14.55
C GLY A 10 -10.00 -10.29 -13.95
N ALA A 11 -9.13 -11.29 -14.03
CA ALA A 11 -7.76 -11.17 -13.52
C ALA A 11 -7.00 -10.04 -14.23
N ALA A 12 -6.33 -9.20 -13.44
CA ALA A 12 -5.51 -8.11 -13.93
C ALA A 12 -4.28 -7.92 -13.04
N THR A 13 -3.19 -7.48 -13.65
CA THR A 13 -1.92 -7.22 -12.95
C THR A 13 -1.40 -5.85 -13.37
N LEU A 14 -1.18 -4.98 -12.39
CA LEU A 14 -0.46 -3.72 -12.57
C LEU A 14 1.02 -3.97 -12.27
N VAL A 15 1.86 -3.87 -13.28
CA VAL A 15 3.32 -4.04 -13.13
C VAL A 15 3.96 -2.65 -13.06
N SER A 16 4.95 -2.46 -12.20
CA SER A 16 5.70 -1.21 -12.16
C SER A 16 6.41 -0.98 -13.51
N PRO A 17 6.11 0.12 -14.22
CA PRO A 17 6.74 0.43 -15.51
C PRO A 17 8.14 1.05 -15.34
N ALA A 18 8.58 1.28 -14.10
CA ALA A 18 9.83 1.95 -13.81
C ALA A 18 11.06 1.21 -14.41
N PRO A 19 12.00 1.93 -15.04
CA PRO A 19 13.19 1.33 -15.65
C PRO A 19 14.14 0.75 -14.60
N ASN A 20 14.90 -0.28 -14.98
CA ASN A 20 15.95 -0.87 -14.13
C ASN A 20 17.03 0.19 -13.78
N PRO A 21 17.52 0.34 -12.53
CA PRO A 21 17.30 -0.49 -11.32
C PRO A 21 16.07 -0.15 -10.47
N LEU A 22 15.26 0.85 -10.87
CA LEU A 22 14.13 1.38 -10.09
C LEU A 22 12.83 0.56 -10.26
N LYS A 23 12.89 -0.73 -10.58
CA LYS A 23 11.70 -1.58 -10.82
C LYS A 23 10.78 -1.78 -9.61
N ARG A 24 11.14 -1.25 -8.44
CA ARG A 24 10.38 -1.35 -7.19
C ARG A 24 9.39 -0.19 -7.07
N PHE A 25 8.37 -0.37 -6.24
CA PHE A 25 7.51 0.75 -5.87
C PHE A 25 8.31 1.82 -5.13
N ALA A 26 8.01 3.09 -5.42
CA ALA A 26 8.68 4.24 -4.83
C ALA A 26 8.02 4.62 -3.50
N GLY A 27 8.74 5.37 -2.65
CA GLY A 27 8.14 5.93 -1.43
C GLY A 27 7.66 4.91 -0.39
N TRP A 28 8.19 3.67 -0.43
CA TRP A 28 7.74 2.58 0.45
C TRP A 28 7.92 2.94 1.93
N THR A 29 6.80 3.22 2.60
CA THR A 29 6.76 3.65 4.00
C THR A 29 5.89 2.68 4.80
N PRO A 30 6.49 1.84 5.66
CA PRO A 30 5.73 0.97 6.55
C PRO A 30 5.13 1.77 7.72
N ASP A 31 3.94 1.39 8.17
CA ASP A 31 3.21 2.02 9.28
C ASP A 31 2.52 0.97 10.17
N VAL A 32 2.26 1.35 11.44
CA VAL A 32 1.55 0.54 12.43
C VAL A 32 0.05 0.85 12.42
N VAL A 33 -0.75 -0.07 12.97
CA VAL A 33 -2.11 0.22 13.38
C VAL A 33 -2.19 0.21 14.90
N ASP A 34 -2.71 1.29 15.46
CA ASP A 34 -2.95 1.43 16.89
C ASP A 34 -4.15 0.57 17.28
N VAL A 35 -4.04 -0.15 18.41
CA VAL A 35 -5.17 -0.87 18.99
C VAL A 35 -5.25 -0.63 20.47
N GLY A 36 -6.24 0.17 20.85
CA GLY A 36 -6.53 0.45 22.24
C GLY A 36 -6.76 1.94 22.45
N VAL A 37 -7.24 2.28 23.65
CA VAL A 37 -7.39 3.67 24.06
C VAL A 37 -6.01 4.19 24.44
N GLN A 38 -5.63 5.35 23.89
CA GLN A 38 -4.46 6.07 24.34
C GLN A 38 -4.76 6.67 25.72
N GLU A 39 -4.02 6.24 26.73
CA GLU A 39 -4.19 6.70 28.10
C GLU A 39 -2.98 7.56 28.50
N THR A 40 -3.22 8.72 29.11
CA THR A 40 -2.14 9.62 29.55
C THR A 40 -1.99 9.54 31.06
N ALA A 41 -0.79 9.22 31.56
CA ALA A 41 -0.53 9.20 32.99
C ALA A 41 -0.68 10.60 33.60
N LEU A 42 -1.60 10.69 34.57
CA LEU A 42 -1.75 11.84 35.44
C LEU A 42 -0.47 11.99 36.31
N GLY A 43 0.29 13.04 36.05
CA GLY A 43 1.49 13.42 36.82
C GLY A 43 2.78 13.47 35.99
N THR A 44 2.92 12.63 34.96
CA THR A 44 4.09 12.63 34.06
C THR A 44 3.76 13.16 32.67
N GLY A 45 2.50 13.13 32.25
CA GLY A 45 2.07 13.53 30.90
C GLY A 45 2.49 12.56 29.80
N VAL A 46 3.01 11.38 30.18
CA VAL A 46 3.40 10.33 29.23
C VAL A 46 2.13 9.63 28.74
N ALA A 47 1.98 9.56 27.43
CA ALA A 47 0.92 8.80 26.79
C ALA A 47 1.35 7.34 26.59
N TYR A 48 0.44 6.42 26.87
CA TYR A 48 0.61 4.99 26.70
C TYR A 48 -0.40 4.46 25.71
N GLN A 49 0.05 3.64 24.77
CA GLN A 49 -0.80 3.01 23.78
C GLN A 49 -0.27 1.65 23.37
N PHE A 50 -1.20 0.76 23.04
CA PHE A 50 -0.88 -0.55 22.46
C PHE A 50 -0.85 -0.41 20.92
N LEU A 51 0.29 -0.79 20.34
CA LEU A 51 0.51 -0.78 18.89
C LEU A 51 0.58 -2.20 18.36
N PHE A 52 0.07 -2.44 17.15
CA PHE A 52 0.41 -3.64 16.38
C PHE A 52 1.75 -3.51 15.64
N ARG A 53 2.16 -4.59 14.97
CA ARG A 53 3.39 -4.70 14.18
C ARG A 53 3.52 -3.57 13.13
N THR A 54 4.75 -3.11 12.92
CA THR A 54 5.15 -1.98 12.06
C THR A 54 5.03 -2.19 10.55
N ASP A 55 4.75 -3.41 10.09
CA ASP A 55 4.58 -3.75 8.67
C ASP A 55 3.15 -4.17 8.33
N TYR A 56 2.19 -3.78 9.16
CA TYR A 56 0.80 -4.09 8.93
C TYR A 56 0.16 -3.17 7.88
N VAL A 57 0.63 -1.93 7.78
CA VAL A 57 0.23 -0.97 6.77
C VAL A 57 1.45 -0.54 5.96
N VAL A 58 1.24 -0.26 4.68
CA VAL A 58 2.24 0.33 3.81
C VAL A 58 1.61 1.41 2.94
N SER A 59 2.32 2.53 2.77
CA SER A 59 2.07 3.49 1.70
C SER A 59 3.21 3.46 0.69
N PHE A 60 2.87 3.53 -0.60
CA PHE A 60 3.85 3.58 -1.68
C PHE A 60 3.26 4.17 -2.96
N ASP A 61 4.17 4.53 -3.86
CA ASP A 61 3.89 5.10 -5.17
C ASP A 61 4.26 4.14 -6.29
N VAL A 62 3.42 4.12 -7.34
CA VAL A 62 3.69 3.48 -8.63
C VAL A 62 3.87 4.59 -9.67
N PRO A 63 5.12 5.03 -9.93
CA PRO A 63 5.40 6.09 -10.89
C PRO A 63 5.41 5.59 -12.34
N TYR A 64 5.51 6.54 -13.28
CA TYR A 64 5.72 6.32 -14.72
C TYR A 64 4.62 5.50 -15.43
N LEU A 65 3.38 5.56 -14.93
CA LEU A 65 2.25 4.88 -15.55
C LEU A 65 1.94 5.51 -16.91
N THR A 66 1.96 4.69 -17.97
CA THR A 66 1.55 5.11 -19.32
C THR A 66 0.04 4.89 -19.51
N GLN A 67 -0.49 5.27 -20.67
CA GLN A 67 -1.90 5.14 -20.98
C GLN A 67 -2.44 3.70 -20.85
N ALA A 68 -1.61 2.69 -21.14
CA ALA A 68 -2.01 1.29 -20.99
C ALA A 68 -2.14 0.89 -19.50
N GLU A 69 -1.16 1.26 -18.67
CA GLU A 69 -1.19 0.94 -17.23
C GLU A 69 -2.25 1.75 -16.48
N ILE A 70 -2.60 2.97 -16.94
CA ILE A 70 -3.66 3.78 -16.33
C ILE A 70 -5.01 3.05 -16.38
N ALA A 71 -5.34 2.36 -17.47
CA ALA A 71 -6.58 1.60 -17.56
C ALA A 71 -6.65 0.50 -16.49
N VAL A 72 -5.52 -0.15 -16.21
CA VAL A 72 -5.40 -1.16 -15.15
C VAL A 72 -5.41 -0.51 -13.76
N ALA A 73 -4.73 0.63 -13.59
CA ALA A 73 -4.71 1.39 -12.35
C ALA A 73 -6.12 1.88 -11.97
N LEU A 74 -6.91 2.40 -12.90
CA LEU A 74 -8.30 2.81 -12.64
C LEU A 74 -9.19 1.63 -12.22
N ARG A 75 -8.99 0.45 -12.81
CA ARG A 75 -9.66 -0.78 -12.37
C ARG A 75 -9.25 -1.17 -10.96
N LEU A 76 -7.95 -1.11 -10.65
CA LEU A 76 -7.43 -1.35 -9.31
C LEU A 76 -8.02 -0.39 -8.28
N ILE A 77 -8.07 0.91 -8.59
CA ILE A 77 -8.69 1.94 -7.71
C ILE A 77 -10.15 1.58 -7.43
N ARG A 78 -10.92 1.23 -8.46
CA ARG A 78 -12.33 0.83 -8.30
C ARG A 78 -12.46 -0.43 -7.45
N HIS A 79 -11.63 -1.45 -7.71
CA HIS A 79 -11.62 -2.72 -6.98
C HIS A 79 -11.33 -2.52 -5.50
N LEU A 80 -10.27 -1.77 -5.17
CA LEU A 80 -9.88 -1.46 -3.81
C LEU A 80 -10.92 -0.60 -3.07
N THR A 81 -11.48 0.41 -3.75
CA THR A 81 -12.55 1.26 -3.19
C THR A 81 -13.83 0.46 -2.95
N GLY A 82 -14.06 -0.61 -3.71
CA GLY A 82 -15.16 -1.56 -3.52
C GLY A 82 -14.94 -2.56 -2.38
N GLY A 83 -13.82 -2.49 -1.64
CA GLY A 83 -13.47 -3.43 -0.59
C GLY A 83 -12.78 -4.70 -1.07
N GLY A 84 -12.37 -4.75 -2.34
CA GLY A 84 -11.61 -5.86 -2.91
C GLY A 84 -10.20 -5.99 -2.32
N SER A 85 -9.64 -7.19 -2.41
CA SER A 85 -8.24 -7.47 -2.05
C SER A 85 -7.34 -7.57 -3.28
N CYS A 86 -6.06 -7.28 -3.10
CA CYS A 86 -5.02 -7.45 -4.10
C CYS A 86 -3.83 -8.24 -3.52
N THR A 87 -2.97 -8.73 -4.40
CA THR A 87 -1.68 -9.33 -4.05
C THR A 87 -0.59 -8.40 -4.52
N VAL A 88 0.35 -8.05 -3.64
CA VAL A 88 1.48 -7.15 -3.90
C VAL A 88 2.76 -7.95 -3.84
N ASP A 89 3.49 -7.97 -4.96
CA ASP A 89 4.83 -8.54 -5.06
C ASP A 89 5.86 -7.40 -5.03
N THR A 90 6.76 -7.42 -4.05
CA THR A 90 7.69 -6.30 -3.80
C THR A 90 8.95 -6.34 -4.66
N ASP A 91 9.22 -7.48 -5.29
CA ASP A 91 10.45 -7.75 -6.05
C ASP A 91 11.73 -7.40 -5.27
N ASP A 92 11.70 -7.62 -3.96
CA ASP A 92 12.90 -7.56 -3.13
C ASP A 92 13.74 -8.84 -3.29
N LEU A 93 14.94 -8.85 -2.70
CA LEU A 93 15.84 -10.00 -2.74
C LEU A 93 15.22 -11.27 -2.11
N SER A 94 14.19 -11.11 -1.29
CA SER A 94 13.47 -12.19 -0.63
C SER A 94 12.21 -12.63 -1.40
N ALA A 95 11.90 -11.97 -2.53
CA ALA A 95 10.71 -12.19 -3.35
C ALA A 95 9.41 -12.21 -2.53
N ASN A 96 9.27 -11.29 -1.57
CA ASN A 96 8.10 -11.26 -0.70
C ASN A 96 6.81 -10.93 -1.49
N SER A 97 5.73 -11.62 -1.11
CA SER A 97 4.39 -11.44 -1.66
C SER A 97 3.37 -11.32 -0.53
N TYR A 98 2.51 -10.31 -0.60
CA TYR A 98 1.55 -9.98 0.44
C TYR A 98 0.14 -9.91 -0.13
N THR A 99 -0.84 -10.46 0.61
CA THR A 99 -2.26 -10.20 0.31
C THR A 99 -2.68 -8.97 1.08
N CYS A 100 -3.23 -7.97 0.40
CA CYS A 100 -3.51 -6.67 0.95
C CYS A 100 -4.94 -6.21 0.61
N ARG A 101 -5.45 -5.27 1.41
CA ARG A 101 -6.68 -4.51 1.15
C ARG A 101 -6.39 -3.03 1.31
N LEU A 102 -7.31 -2.19 0.85
CA LEU A 102 -7.23 -0.75 1.07
C LEU A 102 -7.24 -0.46 2.58
N ARG A 103 -6.34 0.42 3.05
CA ARG A 103 -6.39 0.92 4.43
C ARG A 103 -7.72 1.61 4.67
N GLU A 104 -8.33 1.37 5.83
CA GLU A 104 -9.60 2.03 6.18
C GLU A 104 -9.44 3.55 6.21
N GLY A 105 -10.43 4.26 5.66
CA GLY A 105 -10.45 5.72 5.61
C GLY A 105 -9.53 6.35 4.56
N THR A 106 -8.76 5.56 3.79
CA THR A 106 -7.92 6.09 2.71
C THR A 106 -8.56 5.91 1.34
N LYS A 107 -7.98 6.57 0.34
CA LYS A 107 -8.38 6.42 -1.06
C LYS A 107 -7.13 6.45 -1.93
N PRO A 108 -6.98 5.51 -2.89
CA PRO A 108 -5.89 5.59 -3.85
C PRO A 108 -6.01 6.87 -4.68
N THR A 109 -4.89 7.54 -4.94
CA THR A 109 -4.88 8.78 -5.74
C THR A 109 -4.03 8.61 -6.98
N LEU A 110 -4.55 9.05 -8.11
CA LEU A 110 -3.84 9.07 -9.39
C LEU A 110 -3.54 10.52 -9.75
N THR A 111 -2.26 10.87 -9.86
CA THR A 111 -1.81 12.23 -10.15
C THR A 111 -1.04 12.26 -11.47
N LEU A 112 -1.20 13.33 -12.23
CA LEU A 112 -0.42 13.55 -13.45
C LEU A 112 0.97 14.04 -13.03
N ALA A 113 1.99 13.23 -13.29
CA ALA A 113 3.38 13.51 -12.92
C ALA A 113 4.09 14.36 -13.98
N ASP A 114 3.95 13.98 -15.26
CA ASP A 114 4.52 14.73 -16.39
C ASP A 114 3.45 14.96 -17.46
N ARG A 115 3.22 16.24 -17.79
CA ARG A 115 2.28 16.67 -18.84
C ARG A 115 2.80 16.42 -20.25
N ALA A 116 4.11 16.51 -20.46
CA ALA A 116 4.72 16.35 -21.77
C ALA A 116 4.77 14.88 -22.20
N MET A 117 5.02 13.98 -21.24
CA MET A 117 5.06 12.53 -21.48
C MET A 117 3.74 11.81 -21.16
N MET A 118 2.74 12.54 -20.64
CA MET A 118 1.46 12.00 -20.16
C MET A 118 1.64 10.86 -19.15
N GLU A 119 2.61 11.01 -18.25
CA GLU A 119 2.92 10.02 -17.22
C GLU A 119 2.16 10.32 -15.93
N TYR A 120 1.68 9.26 -15.28
CA TYR A 120 0.92 9.35 -14.04
C TYR A 120 1.61 8.58 -12.92
N THR A 121 1.34 9.02 -11.69
CA THR A 121 1.75 8.33 -10.48
C THR A 121 0.50 7.90 -9.72
N LEU A 122 0.45 6.62 -9.36
CA LEU A 122 -0.58 6.07 -8.47
C LEU A 122 -0.02 5.97 -7.06
N HIS A 123 -0.63 6.66 -6.10
CA HIS A 123 -0.36 6.49 -4.68
C HIS A 123 -1.39 5.55 -4.06
N VAL A 124 -0.95 4.59 -3.25
CA VAL A 124 -1.83 3.63 -2.58
C VAL A 124 -1.37 3.40 -1.14
N GLU A 125 -2.35 3.33 -0.23
CA GLU A 125 -2.16 2.88 1.14
C GLU A 125 -2.87 1.54 1.35
N LEU A 126 -2.11 0.50 1.69
CA LEU A 126 -2.57 -0.87 1.79
C LEU A 126 -2.32 -1.44 3.18
N THR A 127 -3.25 -2.27 3.64
CA THR A 127 -3.15 -3.06 4.86
C THR A 127 -2.97 -4.52 4.50
N ASN A 128 -1.93 -5.16 5.07
CA ASN A 128 -1.66 -6.57 4.89
C ASN A 128 -2.73 -7.41 5.62
N THR A 129 -3.37 -8.33 4.91
CA THR A 129 -4.43 -9.21 5.45
C THR A 129 -3.93 -10.55 5.93
N ALA A 130 -2.62 -10.82 5.85
CA ALA A 130 -2.07 -12.06 6.38
C ALA A 130 -2.38 -12.19 7.88
N ALA A 131 -2.71 -13.41 8.32
CA ALA A 131 -2.83 -13.76 9.72
C ALA A 131 -1.44 -13.81 10.36
N ALA A 132 -0.80 -12.65 10.52
CA ALA A 132 0.43 -12.52 11.28
C ALA A 132 0.09 -12.45 12.78
N ALA A 133 0.96 -13.03 13.62
CA ALA A 133 0.83 -12.91 15.06
C ALA A 133 0.89 -11.42 15.46
N LEU A 134 -0.17 -10.95 16.12
CA LEU A 134 -0.25 -9.60 16.65
C LEU A 134 0.78 -9.44 17.76
N ILE A 135 1.75 -8.55 17.57
CA ILE A 135 2.72 -8.18 18.60
C ILE A 135 2.23 -6.84 19.17
N ALA A 136 1.93 -6.83 20.47
CA ALA A 136 1.54 -5.62 21.18
C ALA A 136 2.80 -4.99 21.78
N GLU A 137 3.20 -3.83 21.27
CA GLU A 137 4.25 -3.02 21.87
C GLU A 137 3.64 -1.93 22.77
N TYR A 138 4.26 -1.72 23.93
CA TYR A 138 3.93 -0.63 24.85
C TYR A 138 4.93 0.51 24.61
N ARG A 139 4.44 1.71 24.27
CA ARG A 139 5.25 2.93 24.17
C ARG A 139 4.91 3.90 25.28
#